data_AF-A0A2E3QA88-F1
#
_entry.id   AF-A0A2E3QA88-F1
#
_cell.length_a   1.000
_cell.length_b   1.000
_cell.length_c   1.000
_cell.angle_alpha   90.00
_cell.angle_beta   90.00
_cell.angle_gamma   90.00
#
_symmetry.space_group_name_H-M   'P 1'
#
loop_
_entity.id
_entity.type
_entity.pdbx_description
1 polymer ?
#
loop_
_entity_poly.entity_id
_entity_poly.type
_entity_poly.pdbx_seq_one_letter_code
_entity_poly.pdbx_strand_id
1 'polypeptide(L)'
;MKKLTTLISDNKLISGQYGDIHFEPWGLECSDRHSFVTITDQPRNAIHRDDIWHLSDGRLQITYETEQTSPNTIQLRLSVQALDDILLQDAVIRLVFDKSAIKYGIISDRTFTHCNSDKYRLYPTKQVQLVGQDGGTITVRLEDADGAGRFDPYMYLRDRDDHWIIHARLLPRDPVDQVWLRWANRFFTLSVPNGVSRLLWRISPIKKLLWRLRERAGRRCPEIQAVPLNHLKAGQSLGLEVTCHFD
;
A
#
# COMPACT_ATOMS: atom_id res chain seq x y z
N MET A 1 -11.42 -22.26 20.68
CA MET A 1 -11.56 -21.31 19.55
C MET A 1 -10.73 -20.09 19.86
N LYS A 2 -9.89 -19.64 18.92
CA LYS A 2 -9.21 -18.35 19.04
C LYS A 2 -10.25 -17.26 18.89
N LYS A 3 -10.11 -16.18 19.65
CA LYS A 3 -11.04 -15.06 19.62
C LYS A 3 -10.32 -13.86 19.03
N LEU A 4 -10.92 -13.25 18.00
CA LEU A 4 -10.50 -11.95 17.52
C LEU A 4 -10.99 -10.88 18.49
N THR A 5 -10.06 -10.04 18.94
CA THR A 5 -10.36 -8.87 19.76
C THR A 5 -9.84 -7.63 19.04
N THR A 6 -10.70 -6.63 18.85
CA THR A 6 -10.41 -5.43 18.08
C THR A 6 -10.70 -4.18 18.90
N LEU A 7 -9.94 -3.13 18.61
CA LEU A 7 -10.25 -1.76 18.97
C LEU A 7 -10.35 -0.97 17.67
N ILE A 8 -11.53 -0.42 17.39
CA ILE A 8 -11.80 0.44 16.24
C ILE A 8 -12.01 1.87 16.76
N SER A 9 -11.21 2.82 16.26
CA SER A 9 -11.32 4.24 16.59
C SER A 9 -11.83 5.03 15.39
N ASP A 10 -12.88 5.83 15.61
CA ASP A 10 -13.53 6.69 14.60
C ASP A 10 -13.91 5.95 13.30
N ASN A 11 -14.26 4.66 13.40
CA ASN A 11 -14.52 3.77 12.27
C ASN A 11 -13.38 3.73 11.23
N LYS A 12 -12.15 4.07 11.62
CA LYS A 12 -11.00 4.21 10.73
C LYS A 12 -9.87 3.30 11.17
N LEU A 13 -9.22 3.64 12.27
CA LEU A 13 -8.03 2.92 12.74
C LEU A 13 -8.45 1.67 13.50
N ILE A 14 -7.80 0.55 13.19
CA ILE A 14 -8.02 -0.72 13.87
C ILE A 14 -6.71 -1.34 14.34
N SER A 15 -6.71 -1.79 15.59
CA SER A 15 -5.65 -2.60 16.19
C SER A 15 -6.27 -3.75 16.97
N GLY A 16 -5.51 -4.79 17.27
CA GLY A 16 -6.09 -5.92 17.97
C GLY A 16 -5.21 -7.17 18.01
N GLN A 17 -5.87 -8.28 18.29
CA GLN A 17 -5.25 -9.56 18.55
C GLN A 17 -6.13 -10.71 18.07
N TYR A 18 -5.51 -11.72 17.48
CA TYR A 18 -6.11 -13.01 17.13
C TYR A 18 -5.22 -14.16 17.59
N GLY A 19 -5.63 -14.89 18.63
CA GLY A 19 -4.73 -15.82 19.31
C GLY A 19 -3.50 -15.07 19.83
N ASP A 20 -2.30 -15.52 19.47
CA ASP A 20 -1.05 -14.82 19.84
C ASP A 20 -0.63 -13.75 18.81
N ILE A 21 -1.33 -13.65 17.68
CA ILE A 21 -1.00 -12.70 16.61
C ILE A 21 -1.57 -11.33 16.96
N HIS A 22 -0.69 -10.36 17.16
CA HIS A 22 -1.06 -8.96 17.37
C HIS A 22 -0.99 -8.18 16.07
N PHE A 23 -1.81 -7.15 15.94
CA PHE A 23 -1.73 -6.21 14.83
C PHE A 23 -1.84 -4.77 15.31
N GLU A 24 -0.93 -3.96 14.77
CA GLU A 24 -0.85 -2.51 14.97
C GLU A 24 -1.94 -1.78 14.18
N PRO A 25 -2.11 -0.46 14.39
CA PRO A 25 -3.05 0.35 13.61
C PRO A 25 -2.91 0.11 12.10
N TRP A 26 -3.96 -0.42 11.49
CA TRP A 26 -4.12 -0.43 10.04
C TRP A 26 -4.60 0.93 9.57
N GLY A 27 -4.35 1.23 8.29
CA GLY A 27 -4.82 2.48 7.74
C GLY A 27 -4.65 2.59 6.23
N LEU A 28 -4.74 3.82 5.76
CA LEU A 28 -4.59 4.16 4.35
C LEU A 28 -3.25 4.85 4.08
N GLU A 29 -2.77 4.70 2.85
CA GLU A 29 -1.67 5.51 2.32
C GLU A 29 -1.98 5.96 0.88
N CYS A 30 -1.53 7.15 0.51
CA CYS A 30 -1.59 7.66 -0.85
C CYS A 30 -0.45 8.66 -1.06
N SER A 31 0.10 8.73 -2.27
CA SER A 31 1.18 9.67 -2.55
C SER A 31 1.08 10.31 -3.93
N ASP A 32 1.37 11.61 -3.98
CA ASP A 32 1.82 12.30 -5.19
C ASP A 32 3.35 12.32 -5.23
N ARG A 33 3.98 13.04 -6.16
CA ARG A 33 5.45 13.08 -6.27
C ARG A 33 6.16 13.58 -5.00
N HIS A 34 5.57 14.51 -4.26
CA HIS A 34 6.22 15.27 -3.20
C HIS A 34 5.60 15.06 -1.82
N SER A 35 4.43 14.43 -1.76
CA SER A 35 3.55 14.36 -0.61
C SER A 35 3.16 12.92 -0.33
N PHE A 36 2.98 12.62 0.94
CA PHE A 36 2.59 11.31 1.43
C PHE A 36 1.50 11.48 2.49
N VAL A 37 0.32 10.95 2.18
CA VAL A 37 -0.82 10.86 3.08
C VAL A 37 -0.78 9.52 3.78
N THR A 38 -0.94 9.54 5.10
CA THR A 38 -1.18 8.36 5.92
C THR A 38 -1.97 8.77 7.16
N ILE A 39 -2.71 7.83 7.74
CA ILE A 39 -3.42 8.04 9.02
C ILE A 39 -2.80 7.27 10.19
N THR A 40 -1.76 6.46 9.93
CA THR A 40 -1.11 5.61 10.94
C THR A 40 0.25 6.15 11.40
N ASP A 41 0.79 7.16 10.71
CA ASP A 41 2.08 7.80 10.98
C ASP A 41 2.01 9.29 10.60
N GLN A 42 3.13 10.00 10.58
CA GLN A 42 3.20 11.39 10.17
C GLN A 42 3.09 11.54 8.64
N PRO A 43 2.07 12.29 8.14
CA PRO A 43 2.03 12.72 6.75
C PRO A 43 3.26 13.57 6.40
N ARG A 44 3.68 13.54 5.13
CA ARG A 44 4.79 14.36 4.64
C ARG A 44 4.28 15.28 3.54
N ASN A 45 4.55 16.58 3.68
CA ASN A 45 4.10 17.62 2.74
C ASN A 45 2.60 17.52 2.38
N ALA A 46 1.80 17.04 3.33
CA ALA A 46 0.36 16.89 3.18
C ALA A 46 -0.33 17.42 4.44
N ILE A 47 -1.45 18.11 4.27
CA ILE A 47 -2.19 18.74 5.36
C ILE A 47 -3.65 18.33 5.25
N HIS A 48 -4.26 17.93 6.37
CA HIS A 48 -5.70 17.65 6.45
C HIS A 48 -6.44 18.86 7.03
N ARG A 49 -7.39 19.43 6.30
CA ARG A 49 -8.26 20.55 6.73
C ARG A 49 -9.65 20.38 6.15
N ASP A 50 -10.67 20.59 6.96
CA ASP A 50 -12.09 20.57 6.53
C ASP A 50 -12.44 19.29 5.72
N ASP A 51 -11.97 18.13 6.21
CA ASP A 51 -12.09 16.80 5.57
C ASP A 51 -11.45 16.65 4.19
N ILE A 52 -10.52 17.54 3.86
CA ILE A 52 -9.77 17.55 2.60
C ILE A 52 -8.27 17.37 2.90
N TRP A 53 -7.64 16.46 2.17
CA TRP A 53 -6.19 16.34 2.11
C TRP A 53 -5.63 17.26 1.04
N HIS A 54 -4.79 18.19 1.46
CA HIS A 54 -4.02 19.06 0.58
C HIS A 54 -2.63 18.46 0.39
N LEU A 55 -2.35 18.01 -0.82
CA LEU A 55 -1.05 17.54 -1.26
C LEU A 55 -0.40 18.62 -2.13
N SER A 56 0.86 18.40 -2.52
CA SER A 56 1.63 19.34 -3.35
C SER A 56 1.04 19.49 -4.75
N ASP A 57 0.54 18.40 -5.33
CA ASP A 57 0.03 18.35 -6.71
C ASP A 57 -1.50 18.52 -6.79
N GLY A 58 -2.22 18.61 -5.67
CA GLY A 58 -3.68 18.82 -5.67
C GLY A 58 -4.38 18.44 -4.37
N ARG A 59 -5.72 18.45 -4.39
CA ARG A 59 -6.56 18.11 -3.23
C ARG A 59 -7.32 16.80 -3.42
N LEU A 60 -7.44 16.06 -2.33
CA LEU A 60 -8.16 14.78 -2.28
C LEU A 60 -9.19 14.81 -1.15
N GLN A 61 -10.38 14.25 -1.41
CA GLN A 61 -11.29 13.82 -0.36
C GLN A 61 -11.10 12.32 -0.16
N ILE A 62 -10.85 11.89 1.08
CA ILE A 62 -10.55 10.48 1.39
C ILE A 62 -11.53 9.97 2.43
N THR A 63 -12.30 8.94 2.04
CA THR A 63 -13.14 8.18 2.95
C THR A 63 -12.47 6.84 3.22
N TYR A 64 -12.30 6.52 4.49
CA TYR A 64 -11.77 5.23 4.93
C TYR A 64 -12.63 4.71 6.07
N GLU A 65 -13.08 3.48 5.94
CA GLU A 65 -14.01 2.84 6.86
C GLU A 65 -13.48 1.45 7.20
N THR A 66 -13.56 1.12 8.49
CA THR A 66 -13.22 -0.20 9.02
C THR A 66 -14.36 -0.69 9.88
N GLU A 67 -14.85 -1.89 9.59
CA GLU A 67 -15.95 -2.53 10.30
C GLU A 67 -15.61 -4.00 10.61
N GLN A 68 -15.92 -4.45 11.83
CA GLN A 68 -15.91 -5.87 12.14
C GLN A 68 -17.30 -6.46 11.82
N THR A 69 -17.43 -7.09 10.66
CA THR A 69 -18.72 -7.60 10.13
C THR A 69 -19.11 -8.96 10.71
N SER A 70 -18.17 -9.69 11.31
CA SER A 70 -18.43 -10.95 12.02
C SER A 70 -17.43 -11.17 13.16
N PRO A 71 -17.62 -12.17 14.04
CA PRO A 71 -16.66 -12.47 15.10
C PRO A 71 -15.21 -12.67 14.62
N ASN A 72 -15.01 -13.10 13.37
CA ASN A 72 -13.70 -13.43 12.81
C ASN A 72 -13.45 -12.70 11.47
N THR A 73 -14.13 -11.58 11.20
CA THR A 73 -14.00 -10.89 9.90
C THR A 73 -14.02 -9.39 10.09
N ILE A 74 -13.04 -8.74 9.47
CA ILE A 74 -12.92 -7.28 9.38
C ILE A 74 -12.98 -6.89 7.92
N GLN A 75 -13.81 -5.91 7.58
CA GLN A 75 -13.89 -5.30 6.27
C GLN A 75 -13.33 -3.88 6.33
N LEU A 76 -12.59 -3.49 5.28
CA LEU A 76 -12.04 -2.17 5.12
C LEU A 76 -12.43 -1.63 3.74
N ARG A 77 -12.87 -0.37 3.69
CA ARG A 77 -13.18 0.33 2.45
C ARG A 77 -12.39 1.63 2.38
N LEU A 78 -11.83 1.91 1.22
CA LEU A 78 -11.13 3.15 0.91
C LEU A 78 -11.70 3.76 -0.36
N SER A 79 -12.04 5.03 -0.31
CA SER A 79 -12.35 5.87 -1.46
C SER A 79 -11.45 7.10 -1.45
N VAL A 80 -10.78 7.36 -2.57
CA VAL A 80 -9.92 8.54 -2.78
C VAL A 80 -10.46 9.31 -3.97
N GLN A 81 -11.17 10.41 -3.72
CA GLN A 81 -11.71 11.27 -4.75
C GLN A 81 -10.80 12.46 -5.02
N ALA A 82 -10.47 12.70 -6.29
CA ALA A 82 -9.75 13.89 -6.72
C ALA A 82 -10.68 15.11 -6.76
N LEU A 83 -10.33 16.17 -6.04
CA LEU A 83 -11.01 17.47 -6.14
C LEU A 83 -10.38 18.37 -7.22
N ASP A 84 -9.09 18.15 -7.50
CA ASP A 84 -8.34 18.76 -8.59
C ASP A 84 -7.72 17.67 -9.48
N ASP A 85 -7.35 18.00 -10.71
CA ASP A 85 -6.50 17.11 -11.53
C ASP A 85 -5.16 16.88 -10.81
N ILE A 86 -4.87 15.63 -10.45
CA ILE A 86 -3.70 15.28 -9.63
C ILE A 86 -2.96 14.05 -10.17
N LEU A 87 -1.63 14.04 -10.06
CA LEU A 87 -0.79 12.88 -10.38
C LEU A 87 -0.57 12.02 -9.13
N LEU A 88 -1.08 10.80 -9.12
CA LEU A 88 -0.90 9.86 -8.02
C LEU A 88 0.05 8.73 -8.38
N GLN A 89 0.87 8.33 -7.40
CA GLN A 89 1.72 7.14 -7.46
C GLN A 89 0.94 5.88 -7.09
N ASP A 90 -0.04 6.02 -6.20
CA ASP A 90 -0.83 4.92 -5.62
C ASP A 90 -1.98 5.38 -4.71
N ALA A 91 -2.86 4.42 -4.40
CA ALA A 91 -3.75 4.43 -3.24
C ALA A 91 -3.68 3.05 -2.56
N VAL A 92 -3.70 3.01 -1.23
CA VAL A 92 -3.29 1.85 -0.45
C VAL A 92 -4.18 1.66 0.78
N ILE A 93 -4.60 0.43 1.05
CA ILE A 93 -4.96 -0.04 2.39
C ILE A 93 -3.77 -0.85 2.94
N ARG A 94 -3.21 -0.40 4.07
CA ARG A 94 -2.04 -0.98 4.75
C ARG A 94 -2.47 -1.71 6.01
N LEU A 95 -2.16 -3.00 6.07
CA LEU A 95 -2.35 -3.87 7.22
C LEU A 95 -0.99 -4.28 7.78
N VAL A 96 -0.87 -4.26 9.11
CA VAL A 96 0.38 -4.50 9.83
C VAL A 96 0.15 -5.56 10.88
N PHE A 97 1.00 -6.57 10.93
CA PHE A 97 0.93 -7.67 11.88
C PHE A 97 2.29 -7.86 12.53
N ASP A 98 2.31 -8.07 13.84
CA ASP A 98 3.51 -8.42 14.57
C ASP A 98 4.01 -9.81 14.12
N LYS A 99 5.31 -9.97 13.91
CA LYS A 99 5.87 -11.22 13.39
C LYS A 99 5.93 -12.35 14.42
N SER A 100 5.91 -12.05 15.72
CA SER A 100 6.30 -12.96 16.81
C SER A 100 5.54 -14.28 16.78
N ALA A 101 4.25 -14.24 16.49
CA ALA A 101 3.38 -15.42 16.41
C ALA A 101 3.14 -15.92 14.97
N ILE A 102 3.80 -15.35 13.96
CA ILE A 102 3.60 -15.69 12.55
C ILE A 102 4.78 -16.52 12.04
N LYS A 103 4.48 -17.71 11.51
CA LYS A 103 5.47 -18.65 10.98
C LYS A 103 5.93 -18.27 9.57
N TYR A 104 4.99 -17.94 8.69
CA TYR A 104 5.27 -17.54 7.31
C TYR A 104 4.06 -16.82 6.68
N GLY A 105 4.29 -16.13 5.57
CA GLY A 105 3.22 -15.59 4.72
C GLY A 105 3.20 -16.26 3.35
N ILE A 106 2.03 -16.28 2.72
CA ILE A 106 1.78 -16.83 1.39
C ILE A 106 1.22 -15.74 0.49
N ILE A 107 1.80 -15.58 -0.70
CA ILE A 107 1.25 -14.72 -1.75
C ILE A 107 1.60 -15.31 -3.13
N SER A 108 0.62 -15.31 -4.05
CA SER A 108 0.80 -15.86 -5.41
C SER A 108 1.39 -17.29 -5.39
N ASP A 109 0.84 -18.15 -4.54
CA ASP A 109 1.24 -19.56 -4.33
C ASP A 109 2.70 -19.76 -3.87
N ARG A 110 3.32 -18.70 -3.34
CA ARG A 110 4.68 -18.73 -2.82
C ARG A 110 4.69 -18.46 -1.33
N THR A 111 5.43 -19.29 -0.61
CA THR A 111 5.63 -19.17 0.83
C THR A 111 6.91 -18.39 1.14
N PHE A 112 6.83 -17.50 2.13
CA PHE A 112 7.95 -16.68 2.57
C PHE A 112 8.05 -16.68 4.08
N THR A 113 9.25 -16.95 4.60
CA THR A 113 9.57 -16.74 6.01
C THR A 113 10.04 -15.31 6.25
N HIS A 114 9.88 -14.82 7.48
CA HIS A 114 10.34 -13.49 7.86
C HIS A 114 11.86 -13.49 7.94
N CYS A 115 12.52 -12.66 7.15
CA CYS A 115 13.98 -12.54 7.16
C CYS A 115 14.44 -11.07 7.17
N ASN A 116 13.54 -10.16 7.58
CA ASN A 116 13.76 -8.72 7.58
C ASN A 116 14.32 -8.20 6.24
N SER A 117 13.83 -8.74 5.13
CA SER A 117 14.36 -8.46 3.79
C SER A 117 13.98 -7.09 3.28
N ASP A 118 12.86 -6.55 3.78
CA ASP A 118 12.23 -5.32 3.33
C ASP A 118 11.85 -5.33 1.83
N LYS A 119 11.63 -6.53 1.27
CA LYS A 119 11.23 -6.72 -0.13
C LYS A 119 9.72 -6.68 -0.26
N TYR A 120 9.26 -5.97 -1.28
CA TYR A 120 7.86 -5.85 -1.64
C TYR A 120 7.55 -6.97 -2.61
N ARG A 121 6.93 -8.03 -2.11
CA ARG A 121 6.51 -9.18 -2.92
C ARG A 121 5.16 -8.83 -3.55
N LEU A 122 5.21 -8.04 -4.62
CA LEU A 122 4.06 -7.45 -5.30
C LEU A 122 3.55 -8.38 -6.41
N TYR A 123 2.25 -8.71 -6.39
CA TYR A 123 1.61 -9.59 -7.37
C TYR A 123 0.20 -9.12 -7.73
N PRO A 124 -0.25 -9.30 -9.00
CA PRO A 124 -1.63 -9.06 -9.41
C PRO A 124 -2.52 -10.21 -8.95
N THR A 125 -2.63 -10.41 -7.65
CA THR A 125 -3.47 -11.42 -7.00
C THR A 125 -4.49 -10.74 -6.10
N LYS A 126 -5.57 -11.44 -5.77
CA LYS A 126 -6.59 -10.95 -4.83
C LYS A 126 -6.35 -11.40 -3.40
N GLN A 127 -5.40 -12.29 -3.12
CA GLN A 127 -5.28 -12.90 -1.80
C GLN A 127 -3.84 -12.96 -1.28
N VAL A 128 -3.70 -12.71 0.02
CA VAL A 128 -2.50 -12.92 0.82
C VAL A 128 -2.89 -13.65 2.09
N GLN A 129 -2.04 -14.57 2.56
CA GLN A 129 -2.27 -15.27 3.82
C GLN A 129 -1.07 -15.13 4.75
N LEU A 130 -1.34 -15.08 6.06
CA LEU A 130 -0.36 -15.24 7.11
C LEU A 130 -0.72 -16.50 7.90
N VAL A 131 0.28 -17.34 8.18
CA VAL A 131 0.10 -18.57 8.94
C VAL A 131 0.83 -18.46 10.27
N GLY A 132 0.08 -18.61 11.36
CA GLY A 132 0.56 -18.58 12.73
C GLY A 132 1.43 -19.79 13.08
N GLN A 133 2.24 -19.66 14.12
CA GLN A 133 3.04 -20.78 14.65
C GLN A 133 2.17 -21.93 15.16
N ASP A 134 0.98 -21.59 15.65
CA ASP A 134 -0.05 -22.50 16.14
C ASP A 134 -0.98 -23.03 15.02
N GLY A 135 -0.67 -22.76 13.75
CA GLY A 135 -1.45 -23.18 12.58
C GLY A 135 -2.68 -22.34 12.26
N GLY A 136 -3.00 -21.30 13.05
CA GLY A 136 -4.08 -20.36 12.70
C GLY A 136 -3.74 -19.60 11.42
N THR A 137 -4.75 -19.14 10.70
CA THR A 137 -4.53 -18.40 9.45
C THR A 137 -5.25 -17.06 9.45
N ILE A 138 -4.60 -16.07 8.87
CA ILE A 138 -5.20 -14.77 8.57
C ILE A 138 -5.19 -14.63 7.05
N THR A 139 -6.37 -14.56 6.45
CA THR A 139 -6.54 -14.42 5.00
C THR A 139 -7.02 -13.02 4.68
N VAL A 140 -6.21 -12.27 3.94
CA VAL A 140 -6.54 -10.93 3.42
C VAL A 140 -6.94 -11.05 1.96
N ARG A 141 -8.15 -10.63 1.63
CA ARG A 141 -8.71 -10.63 0.27
C ARG A 141 -9.03 -9.23 -0.20
N LEU A 142 -8.65 -8.94 -1.44
CA LEU A 142 -9.13 -7.81 -2.21
C LEU A 142 -10.44 -8.22 -2.88
N GLU A 143 -11.56 -7.73 -2.35
CA GLU A 143 -12.90 -8.06 -2.84
C GLU A 143 -13.21 -7.24 -4.09
N ASP A 144 -13.03 -5.92 -3.98
CA ASP A 144 -13.30 -4.97 -5.06
C ASP A 144 -12.20 -3.91 -5.20
N ALA A 145 -12.05 -3.40 -6.41
CA ALA A 145 -11.10 -2.36 -6.74
C ALA A 145 -11.57 -1.55 -7.96
N ASP A 146 -11.69 -0.23 -7.79
CA ASP A 146 -11.91 0.72 -8.89
C ASP A 146 -10.68 1.60 -9.06
N GLY A 147 -10.00 1.44 -10.19
CA GLY A 147 -8.82 2.22 -10.55
C GLY A 147 -9.11 3.39 -11.49
N ALA A 148 -10.37 3.77 -11.71
CA ALA A 148 -10.80 4.81 -12.66
C ALA A 148 -10.24 4.62 -14.09
N GLY A 149 -9.96 3.37 -14.49
CA GLY A 149 -9.31 3.04 -15.77
C GLY A 149 -7.84 3.50 -15.90
N ARG A 150 -7.24 4.03 -14.83
CA ARG A 150 -5.86 4.54 -14.80
C ARG A 150 -4.95 3.82 -13.80
N PHE A 151 -5.51 2.97 -12.95
CA PHE A 151 -4.77 2.19 -11.97
C PHE A 151 -5.23 0.72 -12.00
N ASP A 152 -4.30 -0.20 -11.80
CA ASP A 152 -4.57 -1.63 -11.68
C ASP A 152 -4.34 -2.09 -10.23
N PRO A 153 -5.14 -3.04 -9.71
CA PRO A 153 -5.01 -3.54 -8.35
C PRO A 153 -3.88 -4.55 -8.20
N TYR A 154 -3.20 -4.49 -7.05
CA TYR A 154 -2.17 -5.42 -6.64
C TYR A 154 -2.25 -5.69 -5.14
N MET A 155 -1.86 -6.89 -4.75
CA MET A 155 -1.54 -7.22 -3.38
C MET A 155 -0.04 -7.33 -3.22
N TYR A 156 0.49 -6.91 -2.07
CA TYR A 156 1.88 -7.25 -1.74
C TYR A 156 2.03 -7.73 -0.30
N LEU A 157 3.06 -8.57 -0.10
CA LEU A 157 3.52 -9.02 1.21
C LEU A 157 4.98 -8.55 1.45
N ARG A 158 5.22 -7.89 2.59
CA ARG A 158 6.54 -7.38 2.98
C ARG A 158 6.86 -7.80 4.40
N ASP A 159 8.10 -8.25 4.61
CA ASP A 159 8.68 -8.48 5.93
C ASP A 159 9.64 -7.34 6.24
N ARG A 160 9.38 -6.60 7.31
CA ARG A 160 10.20 -5.46 7.72
C ARG A 160 10.30 -5.42 9.23
N ASP A 161 11.52 -5.32 9.74
CA ASP A 161 11.83 -5.21 11.17
C ASP A 161 11.13 -6.33 11.97
N ASP A 162 10.15 -5.99 12.80
CA ASP A 162 9.40 -6.95 13.60
C ASP A 162 7.98 -7.19 13.09
N HIS A 163 7.71 -6.82 11.83
CA HIS A 163 6.36 -6.84 11.26
C HIS A 163 6.27 -7.57 9.92
N TRP A 164 5.10 -8.14 9.70
CA TRP A 164 4.54 -8.43 8.38
C TRP A 164 3.62 -7.29 7.96
N ILE A 165 3.78 -6.83 6.72
CA ILE A 165 2.99 -5.74 6.15
C ILE A 165 2.32 -6.26 4.88
N ILE A 166 1.00 -6.15 4.82
CA ILE A 166 0.19 -6.46 3.65
C ILE A 166 -0.40 -5.16 3.13
N HIS A 167 -0.22 -4.88 1.84
CA HIS A 167 -0.96 -3.79 1.21
C HIS A 167 -1.87 -4.34 0.13
N ALA A 168 -3.11 -3.86 0.12
CA ALA A 168 -3.93 -3.78 -1.07
C ALA A 168 -3.68 -2.41 -1.71
N ARG A 169 -3.28 -2.38 -2.97
CA ARG A 169 -2.76 -1.16 -3.60
C ARG A 169 -3.23 -1.03 -5.04
N LEU A 170 -3.64 0.18 -5.41
CA LEU A 170 -3.82 0.59 -6.80
C LEU A 170 -2.53 1.21 -7.32
N LEU A 171 -2.05 0.73 -8.46
CA LEU A 171 -0.82 1.19 -9.11
C LEU A 171 -1.11 1.73 -10.51
N PRO A 172 -0.46 2.82 -10.95
CA PRO A 172 -0.63 3.36 -12.29
C PRO A 172 -0.40 2.31 -13.37
N ARG A 173 -1.36 2.20 -14.30
CA ARG A 173 -1.26 1.33 -15.48
C ARG A 173 -0.74 2.07 -16.70
N ASP A 174 -0.25 1.34 -17.69
CA ASP A 174 0.10 1.92 -18.98
C ASP A 174 -1.18 2.37 -19.75
N PRO A 175 -1.14 3.49 -20.49
CA PRO A 175 -0.01 4.41 -20.62
C PRO A 175 0.18 5.28 -19.38
N VAL A 176 1.43 5.36 -18.92
CA VAL A 176 1.85 6.17 -17.78
C VAL A 176 2.04 7.64 -18.19
N ASP A 177 1.47 8.58 -17.43
CA ASP A 177 1.55 10.02 -17.75
C ASP A 177 2.92 10.63 -17.41
N GLN A 178 3.41 10.28 -16.21
CA GLN A 178 4.68 10.76 -15.69
C GLN A 178 5.47 9.64 -15.01
N VAL A 179 6.79 9.68 -15.14
CA VAL A 179 7.70 8.78 -14.44
C VAL A 179 8.60 9.63 -13.57
N TRP A 180 8.53 9.39 -12.27
CA TRP A 180 9.47 9.96 -11.32
C TRP A 180 10.64 9.00 -11.14
N LEU A 181 11.71 9.24 -11.90
CA LEU A 181 12.98 8.56 -11.69
C LEU A 181 13.79 9.33 -10.65
N ARG A 182 14.00 8.70 -9.50
CA ARG A 182 14.65 9.32 -8.35
C ARG A 182 15.76 8.46 -7.79
N TRP A 183 16.69 9.13 -7.12
CA TRP A 183 17.61 8.56 -6.16
C TRP A 183 17.47 9.31 -4.84
N ALA A 184 17.00 8.62 -3.82
CA ALA A 184 16.89 9.17 -2.47
C ALA A 184 17.82 8.44 -1.48
N ASN A 185 18.18 9.15 -0.42
CA ASN A 185 18.77 8.62 0.81
C ASN A 185 18.57 9.64 1.93
N ARG A 186 19.15 9.38 3.12
CA ARG A 186 19.02 10.26 4.29
C ARG A 186 19.56 11.69 4.10
N PHE A 187 20.40 11.94 3.10
CA PHE A 187 21.06 13.22 2.87
C PHE A 187 20.45 14.02 1.71
N PHE A 188 19.89 13.33 0.71
CA PHE A 188 19.37 14.00 -0.47
C PHE A 188 18.28 13.20 -1.19
N THR A 189 17.49 13.90 -1.99
CA THR A 189 16.67 13.32 -3.05
C THR A 189 17.00 14.02 -4.36
N LEU A 190 17.51 13.27 -5.34
CA LEU A 190 17.76 13.75 -6.69
C LEU A 190 16.75 13.12 -7.64
N SER A 191 16.23 13.93 -8.56
CA SER A 191 15.25 13.49 -9.56
C SER A 191 15.74 13.82 -10.95
N VAL A 192 15.53 12.89 -11.87
CA VAL A 192 15.85 13.09 -13.29
C VAL A 192 14.76 13.94 -13.94
N PRO A 193 15.10 14.92 -14.82
CA PRO A 193 14.11 15.72 -15.52
C PRO A 193 13.04 14.86 -16.23
N ASN A 194 11.79 15.33 -16.24
CA ASN A 194 10.64 14.57 -16.76
C ASN A 194 10.85 14.03 -18.18
N GLY A 195 11.45 14.82 -19.08
CA GLY A 195 11.73 14.38 -20.45
C GLY A 195 12.69 13.20 -20.53
N VAL A 196 13.77 13.24 -19.73
CA VAL A 196 14.75 12.14 -19.66
C VAL A 196 14.14 10.91 -18.99
N SER A 197 13.40 11.08 -17.89
CA SER A 197 12.68 9.99 -17.23
C SER A 197 11.72 9.27 -18.19
N ARG A 198 10.98 10.03 -19.01
CA ARG A 198 10.08 9.47 -20.03
C ARG A 198 10.83 8.74 -21.14
N LEU A 199 11.96 9.28 -21.60
CA LEU A 199 12.80 8.61 -22.60
C LEU A 199 13.34 7.27 -22.09
N LEU A 200 13.91 7.25 -20.88
CA LEU A 200 14.43 6.03 -20.25
C LEU A 200 13.33 4.99 -20.01
N TRP A 201 12.12 5.43 -19.66
CA TRP A 201 10.98 4.54 -19.45
C TRP A 201 10.51 3.82 -20.72
N ARG A 202 10.72 4.41 -21.90
CA ARG A 202 10.38 3.77 -23.18
C ARG A 202 11.33 2.61 -23.53
N ILE A 203 12.53 2.59 -22.94
CA ILE A 203 13.52 1.54 -23.16
C ILE A 203 13.18 0.36 -22.24
N SER A 204 12.56 -0.68 -22.79
CA SER A 204 12.03 -1.83 -22.01
C SER A 204 13.02 -2.44 -21.01
N PRO A 205 14.30 -2.68 -21.35
CA PRO A 205 15.29 -3.13 -20.36
C PRO A 205 15.48 -2.17 -19.18
N ILE A 206 15.53 -0.86 -19.45
CA ILE A 206 15.72 0.18 -18.42
C ILE A 206 14.48 0.30 -17.55
N LYS A 207 13.28 0.32 -18.16
CA LYS A 207 12.00 0.22 -17.43
C LYS A 207 12.02 -0.98 -16.49
N LYS A 208 12.31 -2.18 -16.99
CA LYS A 208 12.36 -3.41 -16.17
C LYS A 208 13.41 -3.35 -15.06
N LEU A 209 14.54 -2.68 -15.28
CA LEU A 209 15.58 -2.54 -14.26
C LEU A 209 15.18 -1.55 -13.16
N LEU A 210 14.77 -0.34 -13.54
CA LEU A 210 14.56 0.77 -12.61
C LEU A 210 13.17 0.76 -11.97
N TRP A 211 12.18 0.11 -12.60
CA TRP A 211 10.82 0.05 -12.07
C TRP A 211 10.81 -0.54 -10.67
N ARG A 212 10.50 0.33 -9.70
CA ARG A 212 10.37 0.00 -8.27
C ARG A 212 11.56 -0.84 -7.77
N LEU A 213 12.78 -0.50 -8.20
CA LEU A 213 13.99 -1.29 -7.93
C LEU A 213 14.22 -1.49 -6.43
N ARG A 214 14.16 -0.41 -5.63
CA ARG A 214 14.30 -0.49 -4.17
C ARG A 214 13.25 -1.40 -3.51
N GLU A 215 12.01 -1.31 -3.97
CA GLU A 215 10.92 -2.15 -3.47
C GLU A 215 11.20 -3.64 -3.77
N ARG A 216 11.71 -3.96 -4.97
CA ARG A 216 12.02 -5.34 -5.38
C ARG A 216 13.28 -5.92 -4.75
N ALA A 217 14.34 -5.11 -4.64
CA ALA A 217 15.64 -5.56 -4.16
C ALA A 217 15.75 -5.53 -2.63
N GLY A 218 14.91 -4.74 -1.95
CA GLY A 218 14.81 -4.70 -0.48
C GLY A 218 15.91 -3.87 0.18
N ARG A 219 16.12 -4.12 1.49
CA ARG A 219 16.84 -3.24 2.43
C ARG A 219 18.24 -2.79 2.00
N ARG A 220 18.95 -3.64 1.25
CA ARG A 220 20.34 -3.40 0.83
C ARG A 220 20.49 -2.63 -0.48
N CYS A 221 19.38 -2.37 -1.17
CA CYS A 221 19.41 -1.63 -2.42
C CYS A 221 19.38 -0.12 -2.11
N PRO A 222 20.17 0.72 -2.81
CA PRO A 222 20.00 2.17 -2.75
C PRO A 222 18.58 2.55 -3.20
N GLU A 223 18.03 3.67 -2.72
CA GLU A 223 16.68 4.12 -3.11
C GLU A 223 16.65 4.78 -4.50
N ILE A 224 17.16 4.05 -5.48
CA ILE A 224 17.08 4.39 -6.89
C ILE A 224 15.86 3.66 -7.44
N GLN A 225 14.89 4.37 -7.99
CA GLN A 225 13.73 3.75 -8.62
C GLN A 225 12.98 4.70 -9.56
N ALA A 226 12.38 4.11 -10.58
CA ALA A 226 11.36 4.72 -11.41
C ALA A 226 9.98 4.43 -10.81
N VAL A 227 9.26 5.48 -10.46
CA VAL A 227 7.89 5.42 -9.93
C VAL A 227 6.92 6.00 -10.97
N PRO A 228 6.03 5.19 -11.54
CA PRO A 228 4.94 5.68 -12.40
C PRO A 228 3.98 6.59 -11.65
N LEU A 229 3.40 7.57 -12.33
CA LEU A 229 2.28 8.39 -11.88
C LEU A 229 1.27 8.55 -13.01
N ASN A 230 -0.02 8.45 -12.66
CA ASN A 230 -1.13 8.73 -13.57
C ASN A 230 -2.03 9.83 -13.03
N HIS A 231 -2.65 10.57 -13.94
CA HIS A 231 -3.66 11.55 -13.57
C HIS A 231 -4.90 10.84 -13.06
N LEU A 232 -5.39 11.32 -11.93
CA LEU A 232 -6.77 11.19 -11.50
C LEU A 232 -7.42 12.55 -11.77
N LYS A 233 -8.42 12.58 -12.65
CA LYS A 233 -9.11 13.81 -13.02
C LYS A 233 -10.04 14.26 -11.91
N ALA A 234 -10.26 15.57 -11.80
CA ALA A 234 -11.23 16.12 -10.86
C ALA A 234 -12.60 15.39 -11.00
N GLY A 235 -13.16 14.97 -9.87
CA GLY A 235 -14.38 14.17 -9.76
C GLY A 235 -14.21 12.66 -9.89
N GLN A 236 -13.08 12.16 -10.42
CA GLN A 236 -12.78 10.73 -10.44
C GLN A 236 -12.38 10.23 -9.05
N SER A 237 -12.66 8.96 -8.80
CA SER A 237 -12.35 8.31 -7.52
C SER A 237 -11.60 7.01 -7.73
N LEU A 238 -10.74 6.66 -6.77
CA LEU A 238 -10.14 5.35 -6.63
C LEU A 238 -10.82 4.62 -5.48
N GLY A 239 -11.13 3.33 -5.65
CA GLY A 239 -11.82 2.50 -4.66
C GLY A 239 -11.06 1.23 -4.35
N LEU A 240 -11.00 0.85 -3.08
CA LEU A 240 -10.49 -0.45 -2.63
C LEU A 240 -11.41 -1.02 -1.54
N GLU A 241 -11.76 -2.29 -1.65
CA GLU A 241 -12.45 -3.04 -0.61
C GLU A 241 -11.67 -4.30 -0.25
N VAL A 242 -11.35 -4.43 1.04
CA VAL A 242 -10.53 -5.52 1.58
C VAL A 242 -11.26 -6.21 2.71
N THR A 243 -11.23 -7.53 2.70
CA THR A 243 -11.70 -8.36 3.81
C THR A 243 -10.54 -9.11 4.44
N CYS A 244 -10.47 -9.10 5.76
CA CYS A 244 -9.52 -9.86 6.56
C CYS A 244 -10.28 -10.90 7.39
N HIS A 245 -9.99 -12.18 7.15
CA HIS A 245 -10.63 -13.32 7.80
C HIS A 245 -9.65 -14.07 8.71
N PHE A 246 -10.10 -14.51 9.88
CA PHE A 246 -9.26 -15.13 10.91
C PHE A 246 -9.76 -16.55 11.26
N ASP A 247 -8.93 -17.56 11.00
CA ASP A 247 -9.22 -19.00 11.13
C ASP A 247 -8.30 -19.73 12.12
#